data_AF-A0AAJ6QSB7-F1
#
_entry.id   AF-A0AAJ6QSB7-F1
#
_cell.length_a   1.000
_cell.length_b   1.000
_cell.length_c   1.000
_cell.angle_alpha   90.00
_cell.angle_beta   90.00
_cell.angle_gamma   90.00
#
_symmetry.space_group_name_H-M   'P 1'
#
loop_
_entity.id
_entity.type
_entity.pdbx_description
1 polymer ?
#
loop_
_entity_poly.entity_id
_entity_poly.type
_entity_poly.pdbx_seq_one_letter_code
_entity_poly.pdbx_strand_id
1 'polypeptide(L)'
;MTLRTAETTAVYAYLRPEIKERLPFVRPQHEVGLEEYFRRDKNPQIADLVVLAAELGLPVQAVRIWFDHRLAKWRRGEGLNANWRLLTE
;
A
#
# COMPACT_ATOMS: atom_id res chain seq x y z
N MET A 1 -30.13 -0.82 2.40
CA MET A 1 -29.41 0.20 1.61
C MET A 1 -28.14 0.52 2.38
N THR A 2 -27.08 -0.26 2.15
CA THR A 2 -25.90 -0.25 3.02
C THR A 2 -24.97 0.87 2.57
N LEU A 3 -24.96 1.96 3.32
CA LEU A 3 -23.90 2.96 3.25
C LEU A 3 -22.59 2.28 3.69
N ARG A 4 -21.85 1.67 2.75
CA ARG A 4 -20.42 1.38 2.93
C ARG A 4 -19.65 2.58 2.41
N THR A 5 -19.76 3.69 3.12
CA THR A 5 -18.82 4.80 3.03
C THR A 5 -17.41 4.27 3.32
N ALA A 6 -16.56 4.28 2.30
CA ALA A 6 -15.23 4.90 2.28
C ALA A 6 -14.19 4.68 3.42
N GLU A 7 -14.47 3.97 4.52
CA GLU A 7 -13.61 4.03 5.72
C GLU A 7 -12.58 2.90 5.86
N THR A 8 -12.64 1.84 5.07
CA THR A 8 -11.88 0.62 5.43
C THR A 8 -10.58 0.43 4.66
N THR A 9 -10.40 1.10 3.52
CA THR A 9 -9.22 0.89 2.68
C THR A 9 -8.04 1.77 3.08
N ALA A 10 -6.89 1.16 3.37
CA ALA A 10 -5.72 1.88 3.85
C ALA A 10 -4.84 2.50 2.75
N VAL A 11 -5.03 2.07 1.49
CA VAL A 11 -4.07 2.29 0.39
C VAL A 11 -4.76 2.97 -0.81
N TYR A 12 -4.15 4.03 -1.32
CA TYR A 12 -4.72 4.92 -2.34
C TYR A 12 -3.99 4.88 -3.69
N ALA A 13 -2.89 4.10 -3.79
CA ALA A 13 -2.14 3.87 -5.03
C ALA A 13 -1.51 5.14 -5.64
N TYR A 14 -0.78 5.93 -4.86
CA TYR A 14 -0.14 7.14 -5.36
C TYR A 14 1.37 7.10 -5.16
N LEU A 15 2.10 7.58 -6.15
CA LEU A 15 3.55 7.70 -6.07
C LEU A 15 3.86 8.94 -5.24
N ARG A 16 4.46 8.80 -4.04
CA ARG A 16 5.10 9.93 -3.36
C ARG A 16 6.53 10.10 -3.88
N PRO A 17 6.81 11.06 -4.78
CA PRO A 17 8.16 11.26 -5.28
C PRO A 17 9.12 11.67 -4.15
N GLU A 18 8.65 12.34 -3.10
CA GLU A 18 9.46 12.73 -1.94
C GLU A 18 9.94 11.54 -1.09
N ILE A 19 9.27 10.38 -1.18
CA ILE A 19 9.59 9.19 -0.38
C ILE A 19 10.39 8.15 -1.17
N LYS A 20 10.53 8.34 -2.49
CA LYS A 20 11.28 7.44 -3.38
C LYS A 20 12.75 7.26 -2.94
N GLU A 21 13.29 8.23 -2.20
CA GLU A 21 14.66 8.20 -1.68
C GLU A 21 14.78 7.59 -0.28
N ARG A 22 13.69 7.40 0.48
CA ARG A 22 13.78 6.97 1.88
C ARG A 22 12.47 6.36 2.41
N LEU A 23 12.30 5.06 2.17
CA LEU A 23 11.72 4.18 3.19
C LEU A 23 12.88 3.58 4.00
N PRO A 24 13.60 4.34 4.85
CA PRO A 24 14.82 3.86 5.52
C PRO A 24 14.59 2.63 6.39
N PHE A 25 13.33 2.33 6.70
CA PHE A 25 12.91 1.20 7.53
C PHE A 25 12.63 -0.08 6.73
N VAL A 26 12.34 0.03 5.42
CA VAL A 26 12.05 -1.14 4.58
C VAL A 26 13.36 -1.63 3.96
N ARG A 27 13.91 -2.70 4.55
CA ARG A 27 15.11 -3.40 4.06
C ARG A 27 14.70 -4.53 3.12
N PRO A 28 15.61 -5.08 2.29
CA PRO A 28 15.30 -6.16 1.35
C PRO A 28 14.61 -7.37 2.02
N GLN A 29 14.95 -7.70 3.26
CA GLN A 29 14.28 -8.79 3.98
C GLN A 29 12.79 -8.53 4.25
N HIS A 30 12.39 -7.27 4.43
CA HIS A 30 10.99 -6.90 4.64
C HIS A 30 10.23 -6.86 3.31
N GLU A 31 10.91 -6.54 2.19
CA GLU A 31 10.29 -6.49 0.87
C GLU A 31 9.73 -7.85 0.45
N VAL A 32 10.38 -8.95 0.82
CA VAL A 32 9.89 -10.31 0.53
C VAL A 32 8.50 -10.53 1.17
N GLY A 33 8.36 -10.25 2.46
CA GLY A 33 7.08 -10.41 3.17
C GLY A 33 5.99 -9.45 2.68
N LEU A 34 6.36 -8.20 2.38
CA LEU A 34 5.44 -7.21 1.81
C LEU A 34 4.93 -7.63 0.42
N GLU A 35 5.82 -8.16 -0.44
CA GLU A 35 5.46 -8.62 -1.78
C GLU A 35 4.60 -9.89 -1.74
N GLU A 36 4.89 -10.82 -0.83
CA GLU A 36 4.04 -12.00 -0.63
C GLU A 36 2.62 -11.63 -0.23
N TYR A 37 2.46 -10.69 0.71
CA TYR A 37 1.14 -10.19 1.09
C TYR A 37 0.47 -9.49 -0.10
N PHE A 38 1.18 -8.60 -0.79
CA PHE A 38 0.64 -7.83 -1.93
C PHE A 38 0.13 -8.72 -3.08
N ARG A 39 0.77 -9.87 -3.31
CA ARG A 39 0.31 -10.84 -4.31
C ARG A 39 -1.07 -11.41 -3.96
N ARG A 40 -1.32 -11.66 -2.66
CA ARG A 40 -2.57 -12.22 -2.13
C ARG A 40 -3.67 -11.16 -2.06
N ASP A 41 -3.35 -9.97 -1.57
CA ASP A 41 -4.29 -8.87 -1.45
C ASP A 41 -3.65 -7.53 -1.85
N LYS A 42 -4.23 -6.91 -2.88
CA LYS A 42 -3.82 -5.60 -3.41
C LYS A 42 -4.60 -4.44 -2.78
N ASN A 43 -5.58 -4.75 -1.92
CA ASN A 43 -6.46 -3.80 -1.27
C ASN A 43 -6.61 -4.07 0.24
N PRO A 44 -5.49 -4.09 1.00
CA PRO A 44 -5.54 -4.37 2.43
C PRO A 44 -6.34 -3.31 3.18
N GLN A 45 -7.02 -3.75 4.23
CA GLN A 45 -7.66 -2.85 5.18
C GLN A 45 -6.63 -2.33 6.18
N ILE A 46 -6.98 -1.29 6.95
CA ILE A 46 -6.05 -0.71 7.93
C ILE A 46 -5.62 -1.76 8.98
N ALA A 47 -6.54 -2.61 9.42
CA ALA A 47 -6.24 -3.68 10.37
C ALA A 47 -5.18 -4.64 9.84
N ASP A 48 -5.27 -5.01 8.56
CA ASP A 48 -4.30 -5.91 7.92
C ASP A 48 -2.90 -5.29 7.86
N LEU A 49 -2.82 -3.99 7.57
CA LEU A 49 -1.53 -3.28 7.58
C LEU A 49 -0.92 -3.23 8.98
N VAL A 50 -1.73 -3.11 10.03
CA VAL A 50 -1.25 -3.11 11.42
C VAL A 50 -0.68 -4.47 11.79
N VAL A 51 -1.36 -5.56 11.43
CA VAL A 51 -0.88 -6.93 11.65
C VAL A 51 0.43 -7.16 10.91
N LEU A 52 0.46 -6.86 9.61
CA LEU A 52 1.65 -7.03 8.76
C LEU A 52 2.84 -6.20 9.26
N ALA A 53 2.59 -4.97 9.72
CA ALA A 53 3.60 -4.11 10.31
C ALA A 53 4.20 -4.71 11.59
N ALA A 54 3.38 -5.29 12.46
CA ALA A 54 3.83 -5.97 13.67
C ALA A 54 4.67 -7.22 13.35
N GLU A 55 4.23 -8.04 12.39
CA GLU A 55 4.94 -9.25 11.94
C GLU A 55 6.33 -8.93 11.36
N LEU A 56 6.44 -7.85 10.58
CA LEU A 56 7.67 -7.45 9.93
C LEU A 56 8.55 -6.50 10.78
N GLY A 57 8.09 -6.12 11.97
CA GLY A 57 8.77 -5.15 12.83
C GLY A 57 8.90 -3.76 12.20
N LEU A 58 7.90 -3.36 11.40
CA LEU A 58 7.87 -2.11 10.67
C LEU A 58 6.85 -1.12 11.27
N PRO A 59 7.05 0.20 11.09
CA PRO A 59 5.99 1.16 11.31
C PRO A 59 4.84 0.95 10.32
N VAL A 60 3.59 0.98 10.79
CA VAL A 60 2.37 0.87 9.94
C VAL A 60 2.40 1.87 8.78
N GLN A 61 2.89 3.09 9.03
CA GLN A 61 3.03 4.12 8.01
C GLN A 61 4.02 3.73 6.91
N ALA A 62 5.11 3.04 7.24
CA ALA A 62 6.09 2.56 6.27
C ALA A 62 5.48 1.46 5.37
N VAL A 63 4.72 0.54 5.97
CA VAL A 63 3.97 -0.48 5.24
C VAL A 63 2.94 0.16 4.30
N ARG A 64 2.14 1.10 4.80
CA ARG A 64 1.14 1.83 4.00
C ARG A 64 1.75 2.51 2.78
N ILE A 65 2.83 3.26 2.97
CA ILE A 65 3.51 3.96 1.86
C ILE A 65 4.08 2.97 0.85
N TRP A 66 4.65 1.85 1.31
CA TRP A 66 5.13 0.81 0.43
C TRP A 66 3.99 0.25 -0.44
N PHE A 67 2.83 -0.04 0.16
CA PHE A 67 1.65 -0.53 -0.56
C PHE A 67 1.12 0.51 -1.56
N ASP A 68 1.09 1.79 -1.19
CA ASP A 68 0.66 2.89 -2.08
C ASP A 68 1.53 2.92 -3.34
N HIS A 69 2.85 2.89 -3.16
CA HIS A 69 3.82 2.94 -4.24
C HIS A 69 3.81 1.66 -5.09
N ARG A 70 3.71 0.48 -4.45
CA ARG A 70 3.67 -0.82 -5.14
C ARG A 70 2.39 -0.96 -5.98
N LEU A 71 1.26 -0.55 -5.44
CA LEU A 71 -0.03 -0.56 -6.12
C LEU A 71 -0.04 0.40 -7.32
N ALA A 72 0.51 1.61 -7.16
CA ALA A 72 0.67 2.57 -8.26
C ALA A 72 1.54 2.00 -9.40
N LYS A 73 2.66 1.33 -9.06
CA LYS A 73 3.53 0.65 -10.03
C LYS A 73 2.81 -0.49 -10.74
N TRP A 74 2.08 -1.33 -9.99
CA TRP A 74 1.31 -2.43 -10.57
C TRP A 74 0.27 -1.91 -11.55
N ARG A 75 -0.54 -0.91 -11.15
CA ARG A 75 -1.56 -0.30 -12.02
C ARG A 75 -0.98 0.24 -13.33
N ARG A 76 0.16 0.93 -13.27
CA ARG A 76 0.86 1.39 -14.47
C ARG A 76 1.27 0.24 -15.39
N GLY A 77 1.73 -0.88 -14.83
CA GLY A 77 2.06 -2.09 -15.59
C GLY A 77 0.85 -2.72 -16.28
N GLU A 78 -0.32 -2.65 -15.66
CA GLU A 78 -1.60 -3.12 -16.24
C GLU A 78 -2.22 -2.13 -17.25
N GLY A 79 -1.56 -1.01 -17.55
CA GLY A 79 -2.11 0.06 -18.38
C GLY A 79 -3.23 0.87 -17.70
N LEU A 80 -3.42 0.69 -16.39
CA LEU A 80 -4.39 1.43 -15.59
C LEU A 80 -3.80 2.75 -15.08
N ASN A 81 -4.64 3.75 -14.83
CA ASN A 81 -4.19 4.98 -14.17
C ASN A 81 -3.66 4.64 -12.78
N ALA A 82 -2.42 5.08 -12.48
CA ALA A 82 -1.78 4.89 -11.20
C ALA A 82 -2.63 5.46 -10.05
N ASN A 83 -3.15 6.69 -10.21
CA ASN A 83 -3.83 7.45 -9.16
C ASN A 83 -5.36 7.23 -9.13
N TRP A 84 -5.82 5.99 -9.27
CA TRP A 84 -7.23 5.70 -9.53
C TRP A 84 -8.22 6.08 -8.41
N ARG A 85 -7.76 6.17 -7.17
CA ARG A 85 -8.58 6.58 -6.02
C ARG A 85 -8.56 8.07 -5.72
N LEU A 86 -7.61 8.80 -6.29
CA LEU A 86 -7.56 10.27 -6.19
C LEU A 86 -8.49 10.96 -7.19
N LEU A 87 -9.12 10.19 -8.10
CA LEU A 87 -10.04 10.70 -9.11
C LEU A 87 -11.51 10.62 -8.68
N THR A 88 -11.78 10.07 -7.50
CA THR A 88 -13.14 9.85 -6.97
C THR A 88 -13.51 10.83 -5.85
N GLU A 89 -12.73 11.89 -5.64
CA GLU A 89 -13.05 13.01 -4.72
C GLU A 89 -13.41 14.28 -5.49
#